data_AF-A0A6P0RZI4-F1
#
_entry.id   AF-A0A6P0RZI4-F1
#
_cell.length_a   1.000
_cell.length_b   1.000
_cell.length_c   1.000
_cell.angle_alpha   90.00
_cell.angle_beta   90.00
_cell.angle_gamma   90.00
#
_symmetry.space_group_name_H-M   'P 1'
#
loop_
_entity.id
_entity.type
_entity.pdbx_description
1 polymer ?
#
loop_
_entity_poly.entity_id
_entity_poly.type
_entity_poly.pdbx_seq_one_letter_code
_entity_poly.pdbx_strand_id
1 'polypeptide(L)'
;LNFLVVESAQRPNHYIFVDLITNLGVTSTTGILLKVVLLCGKVKPSLEKRFSILFNHYESANRDGVPWLIRSLENVNVALSVHFGAADLSCLNLYEFD
;
A
#
# COMPACT_ATOMS: atom_id res chain seq x y z
N LEU A 1 -11.79 4.68 -4.21
CA LEU A 1 -10.59 3.81 -4.14
C LEU A 1 -10.10 3.29 -5.50
N ASN A 2 -10.99 2.92 -6.43
CA ASN A 2 -10.63 2.29 -7.72
C ASN A 2 -9.64 3.05 -8.63
N PHE A 3 -9.36 4.34 -8.37
CA PHE A 3 -8.50 5.20 -9.20
C PHE A 3 -7.31 5.82 -8.41
N LEU A 4 -7.22 5.55 -7.11
CA LEU A 4 -6.24 6.19 -6.22
C LEU A 4 -4.85 5.54 -6.27
N VAL A 5 -4.77 4.30 -6.75
CA VAL A 5 -3.51 3.55 -6.91
C VAL A 5 -3.31 3.19 -8.38
N VAL A 6 -4.26 2.47 -8.98
CA VAL A 6 -4.28 2.21 -10.43
C VAL A 6 -5.69 1.86 -10.91
N GLU A 7 -6.11 2.45 -12.02
CA GLU A 7 -7.46 2.29 -12.57
C GLU A 7 -7.72 0.87 -13.11
N SER A 8 -6.90 0.38 -14.03
CA SER A 8 -6.98 -0.99 -14.54
C SER A 8 -5.64 -1.47 -15.12
N ALA A 9 -5.48 -2.79 -15.31
CA ALA A 9 -4.33 -3.35 -16.00
C ALA A 9 -4.24 -2.92 -17.48
N GLN A 10 -5.37 -2.56 -18.10
CA GLN A 10 -5.47 -2.11 -19.49
C GLN A 10 -5.20 -0.60 -19.64
N ARG A 11 -5.32 0.17 -18.56
CA ARG A 11 -5.05 1.62 -18.48
C ARG A 11 -4.45 1.97 -17.12
N PRO A 12 -3.12 1.92 -16.97
CA PRO A 12 -2.46 2.13 -15.68
C PRO A 12 -2.29 3.63 -15.41
N ASN A 13 -3.37 4.41 -15.40
CA ASN A 13 -3.31 5.81 -15.00
C ASN A 13 -3.08 5.89 -13.48
N HIS A 14 -1.82 6.10 -13.08
CA HIS A 14 -1.34 6.19 -11.70
C HIS A 14 -0.80 7.59 -11.35
N TYR A 15 -0.98 8.58 -12.24
CA TYR A 15 -0.50 9.95 -12.05
C TYR A 15 -1.01 10.61 -10.76
N ILE A 16 -2.25 10.32 -10.37
CA ILE A 16 -2.83 10.82 -9.11
C ILE A 16 -2.08 10.23 -7.90
N PHE A 17 -1.67 8.96 -7.98
CA PHE A 17 -0.90 8.31 -6.91
C PHE A 17 0.51 8.89 -6.80
N VAL A 18 1.16 9.14 -7.95
CA VAL A 18 2.49 9.78 -8.01
C VAL A 18 2.43 11.19 -7.44
N ASP A 19 1.44 11.98 -7.83
CA ASP A 19 1.28 13.35 -7.34
C ASP A 19 1.03 13.40 -5.83
N LEU A 20 0.22 12.48 -5.29
CA LEU A 20 0.02 12.34 -3.86
C LEU A 20 1.32 11.97 -3.11
N ILE A 21 2.13 11.07 -3.65
CA ILE A 21 3.42 10.71 -3.05
C ILE A 21 4.39 11.91 -3.07
N THR A 22 4.47 12.62 -4.19
CA THR A 22 5.36 13.78 -4.34
C THR A 22 5.00 14.91 -3.38
N ASN A 23 3.71 15.14 -3.14
CA ASN A 23 3.27 16.27 -2.31
C ASN A 23 3.12 15.94 -0.82
N LEU A 24 2.72 14.72 -0.45
CA LEU A 24 2.44 14.35 0.95
C LEU A 24 3.49 13.43 1.56
N GLY A 25 4.41 12.92 0.74
CA GLY A 25 5.37 11.89 1.11
C GLY A 25 4.77 10.49 1.09
N VAL A 26 5.64 9.52 0.80
CA VAL A 26 5.27 8.10 0.62
C VAL A 26 4.52 7.56 1.85
N THR A 27 5.07 7.75 3.04
CA THR A 27 4.53 7.18 4.28
C THR A 27 3.12 7.68 4.60
N SER A 28 2.90 8.99 4.48
CA SER A 28 1.60 9.61 4.74
C SER A 28 0.55 9.14 3.73
N THR A 29 0.91 9.13 2.44
CA THR A 29 0.01 8.70 1.36
C THR A 29 -0.38 7.23 1.50
N THR A 30 0.59 6.35 1.77
CA THR A 30 0.32 4.93 2.02
C THR A 30 -0.50 4.72 3.29
N GLY A 31 -0.23 5.46 4.37
CA GLY A 31 -1.00 5.41 5.62
C GLY A 31 -2.46 5.84 5.43
N ILE A 32 -2.73 6.87 4.63
CA ILE A 32 -4.10 7.31 4.29
C ILE A 32 -4.81 6.22 3.48
N LEU A 33 -4.17 5.67 2.46
CA LEU A 33 -4.72 4.58 1.66
C LEU A 33 -5.07 3.36 2.52
N LEU A 34 -4.18 3.00 3.45
CA LEU A 34 -4.40 1.93 4.41
C LEU A 34 -5.59 2.24 5.33
N LYS A 35 -5.67 3.43 5.93
CA LYS A 35 -6.83 3.84 6.74
C LYS A 35 -8.14 3.79 5.96
N VAL A 36 -8.15 4.25 4.71
CA VAL A 36 -9.35 4.19 3.83
C VAL A 36 -9.72 2.73 3.49
N VAL A 37 -8.72 1.87 3.28
CA VAL A 37 -8.92 0.43 3.07
C VAL A 37 -9.48 -0.25 4.33
N LEU A 38 -8.97 0.11 5.51
CA LEU A 38 -9.38 -0.47 6.79
C LEU A 38 -10.79 -0.06 7.20
N LEU A 39 -11.20 1.16 6.88
CA LEU A 39 -12.58 1.63 7.08
C LEU A 39 -13.58 0.95 6.11
N CYS A 40 -13.10 0.37 5.00
CA CYS A 40 -13.93 -0.31 4.00
C CYS A 40 -13.75 -1.83 4.11
N GLY A 41 -14.37 -2.51 5.08
CA GLY A 41 -14.13 -3.94 5.41
C GLY A 41 -14.20 -5.02 4.29
N LYS A 42 -14.40 -4.68 3.01
CA LYS A 42 -14.33 -5.57 1.84
C LYS A 42 -13.07 -5.41 0.96
N VAL A 43 -12.11 -4.54 1.29
CA VAL A 43 -11.01 -4.21 0.34
C VAL A 43 -9.77 -5.11 0.41
N LYS A 44 -9.59 -6.00 1.40
CA LYS A 44 -8.39 -6.85 1.48
C LYS A 44 -8.12 -7.65 0.18
N PRO A 45 -9.06 -8.47 -0.33
CA PRO A 45 -8.83 -9.22 -1.58
C PRO A 45 -8.67 -8.30 -2.79
N SER A 46 -9.30 -7.12 -2.76
CA SER A 46 -9.19 -6.12 -3.82
C SER A 46 -7.81 -5.47 -3.84
N LEU A 47 -7.24 -5.15 -2.68
CA LEU A 47 -5.91 -4.54 -2.55
C LEU A 47 -4.82 -5.54 -2.95
N GLU A 48 -4.89 -6.77 -2.44
CA GLU A 48 -3.97 -7.86 -2.81
C GLU A 48 -3.97 -8.09 -4.32
N LYS A 49 -5.15 -8.12 -4.96
CA LYS A 49 -5.26 -8.25 -6.42
C LYS A 49 -4.59 -7.12 -7.17
N ARG A 50 -4.65 -5.87 -6.67
CA ARG A 50 -4.02 -4.71 -7.31
C ARG A 50 -2.50 -4.74 -7.18
N PHE A 51 -1.99 -5.12 -6.01
CA PHE A 51 -0.55 -5.28 -5.81
C PHE A 51 0.03 -6.46 -6.59
N SER A 52 -0.72 -7.55 -6.76
CA SER A 52 -0.33 -8.66 -7.63
C SER A 52 -0.17 -8.22 -9.10
N ILE A 53 -1.07 -7.37 -9.60
CA ILE A 53 -0.95 -6.81 -10.97
C ILE A 53 0.33 -5.96 -11.10
N LEU A 54 0.61 -5.09 -10.12
CA LEU A 54 1.82 -4.26 -10.11
C LEU A 54 3.10 -5.11 -10.02
N PHE A 55 3.10 -6.13 -9.17
CA PHE A 55 4.23 -7.06 -9.05
C PHE A 55 4.52 -7.74 -10.39
N ASN A 56 3.50 -8.32 -11.04
CA ASN A 56 3.66 -9.01 -12.32
C ASN A 56 4.17 -8.07 -13.42
N HIS A 57 3.75 -6.80 -13.42
CA HIS A 57 4.23 -5.83 -14.41
C HIS A 57 5.72 -5.51 -14.27
N TYR A 58 6.25 -5.54 -13.04
CA TYR A 58 7.64 -5.21 -12.73
C TYR A 58 8.49 -6.42 -12.38
N GLU A 59 8.01 -7.65 -12.59
CA GLU A 59 8.71 -8.89 -12.24
C GLU A 59 10.07 -8.99 -12.94
N SER A 60 10.18 -8.48 -14.17
CA SER A 60 11.42 -8.44 -14.95
C SER A 60 12.26 -7.17 -14.75
N ALA A 61 11.79 -6.21 -13.94
CA ALA A 61 12.50 -4.97 -13.69
C ALA A 61 13.65 -5.18 -12.70
N ASN A 62 14.78 -4.51 -12.91
CA ASN A 62 15.88 -4.53 -11.94
C ASN A 62 15.41 -3.90 -10.62
N ARG A 63 15.79 -4.49 -9.48
CA ARG A 63 15.36 -4.02 -8.15
C ARG A 63 15.68 -2.55 -7.91
N ASP A 64 16.82 -2.08 -8.40
CA ASP A 64 17.25 -0.68 -8.27
C ASP A 64 16.33 0.29 -9.04
N GLY A 65 15.58 -0.20 -10.03
CA GLY A 65 14.62 0.58 -10.81
C GLY A 65 13.24 0.70 -10.18
N VAL A 66 12.93 -0.10 -9.15
CA VAL A 66 11.59 -0.14 -8.52
C VAL A 66 11.60 -0.12 -6.98
N PRO A 67 12.46 0.68 -6.30
CA PRO A 67 12.50 0.72 -4.84
C PRO A 67 11.16 1.16 -4.21
N TRP A 68 10.36 1.93 -4.95
CA TRP A 68 9.02 2.34 -4.53
C TRP A 68 8.04 1.16 -4.45
N LEU A 69 8.14 0.19 -5.36
CA LEU A 69 7.26 -0.98 -5.40
C LEU A 69 7.60 -1.92 -4.25
N ILE A 70 8.89 -2.14 -4.02
CA ILE A 70 9.39 -2.95 -2.90
C ILE A 70 8.87 -2.39 -1.57
N ARG A 71 9.08 -1.08 -1.31
CA ARG A 71 8.57 -0.44 -0.09
C ARG A 71 7.05 -0.46 0.02
N SER A 72 6.34 -0.36 -1.10
CA SER A 72 4.88 -0.42 -1.11
C SER A 72 4.37 -1.82 -0.74
N LEU A 73 5.03 -2.88 -1.25
CA LEU A 73 4.73 -4.27 -0.89
C LEU A 73 5.04 -4.57 0.57
N GLU A 74 6.17 -4.06 1.09
CA GLU A 74 6.54 -4.18 2.51
C GLU A 74 5.47 -3.54 3.41
N ASN A 75 5.05 -2.30 3.11
CA ASN A 75 4.02 -1.60 3.87
C ASN A 75 2.67 -2.34 3.83
N VAL A 76 2.30 -2.89 2.68
CA VAL A 76 1.08 -3.70 2.55
C VAL A 76 1.17 -4.97 3.39
N ASN A 77 2.31 -5.67 3.37
CA ASN A 77 2.51 -6.85 4.19
C ASN A 77 2.39 -6.53 5.69
N VAL A 78 3.08 -5.48 6.15
CA VAL A 78 2.99 -5.03 7.54
C VAL A 78 1.55 -4.72 7.91
N ALA A 79 0.86 -3.90 7.13
CA ALA A 79 -0.51 -3.52 7.43
C ALA A 79 -1.49 -4.71 7.40
N LEU A 80 -1.31 -5.66 6.47
CA LEU A 80 -2.14 -6.87 6.43
C LEU A 80 -1.87 -7.77 7.64
N SER A 81 -0.61 -7.93 8.06
CA SER A 81 -0.25 -8.69 9.26
C SER A 81 -0.79 -8.05 10.53
N VAL A 82 -0.71 -6.72 10.65
CA VAL A 82 -1.19 -5.93 11.78
C VAL A 82 -2.72 -5.95 11.89
N HIS A 83 -3.43 -5.78 10.78
CA HIS A 83 -4.88 -5.59 10.81
C HIS A 83 -5.71 -6.84 10.52
N PHE A 84 -5.13 -7.84 9.85
CA PHE A 84 -5.83 -9.07 9.44
C PHE A 84 -5.04 -10.35 9.76
N GLY A 85 -3.87 -10.24 10.39
CA GLY A 85 -3.08 -11.36 10.89
C GLY A 85 -3.19 -11.49 12.42
N ALA A 86 -2.47 -12.45 12.98
CA ALA A 86 -2.39 -12.67 14.44
C ALA A 86 -1.26 -11.84 15.10
N ALA A 87 -0.81 -10.76 14.46
CA ALA A 87 0.28 -9.95 14.99
C ALA A 87 -0.21 -9.19 16.22
N ASP A 88 0.31 -9.55 17.39
CA ASP A 88 0.09 -8.78 18.61
C ASP A 88 1.02 -7.56 18.61
N LEU A 89 0.43 -6.38 18.66
CA LEU A 89 1.13 -5.09 18.65
C LEU A 89 0.94 -4.34 19.97
N SER A 90 0.48 -5.03 21.01
CA SER A 90 0.39 -4.50 22.36
C SER A 90 1.69 -3.82 22.83
N CYS A 91 2.85 -4.26 22.34
CA CYS A 91 4.16 -3.67 22.63
C CYS A 91 4.37 -2.25 22.06
N LEU A 92 3.65 -1.86 21.01
CA LEU A 92 3.76 -0.51 20.42
C LEU A 92 2.91 0.53 21.17
N ASN A 93 1.88 0.09 21.90
CA ASN A 93 1.08 0.96 22.77
C ASN A 93 1.83 1.39 24.06
N LEU A 94 2.99 0.80 24.35
CA LEU A 94 3.81 1.19 25.50
C LEU A 94 4.65 2.46 25.27
N TYR A 95 4.46 3.14 24.12
CA TYR A 95 5.12 4.40 23.75
C TYR A 95 4.11 5.51 23.40
N GLU A 96 2.92 5.52 24.01
CA GLU A 96 2.20 6.79 24.16
C GLU A 96 2.94 7.62 25.22
N PHE A 97 3.56 8.71 24.76
CA PHE A 97 4.18 9.72 25.61
C PHE A 97 3.10 10.44 26.42
N ASP A 98 3.28 10.48 27.74
CA ASP A 98 2.72 11.51 28.64
C ASP A 98 3.11 12.93 28.19
#